data_AF-A0A1X3CZT9-F1
#
_entry.id   AF-A0A1X3CZT9-F1
#
_cell.length_a   1.000
_cell.length_b   1.000
_cell.length_c   1.000
_cell.angle_alpha   90.00
_cell.angle_beta   90.00
_cell.angle_gamma   90.00
#
_symmetry.space_group_name_H-M   'P 1'
#
loop_
_entity.id
_entity.type
_entity.pdbx_description
1 polymer ?
#
loop_
_entity_poly.entity_id
_entity_poly.type
_entity_poly.pdbx_seq_one_letter_code
_entity_poly.pdbx_strand_id
1 'polypeptide(L)'
;TPSAEQIADALPQLQAELAAAQAQSVLFLGQIFEQPHHADIISGLCGNTPHFIIPHPARLLRQPQLKRNAWPELKKLKQILSG
;
A
#
# COMPACT_ATOMS: atom_id res chain seq x y z
N THR A 1 -1.21 -5.56 15.86
CA THR A 1 -1.03 -4.56 14.78
C THR A 1 -0.50 -3.29 15.43
N PRO A 2 0.40 -2.54 14.77
CA PRO A 2 0.96 -1.31 15.33
C PRO A 2 -0.15 -0.31 15.67
N SER A 3 0.04 0.46 16.73
CA SER A 3 -0.87 1.55 17.12
C SER A 3 -0.78 2.73 16.15
N ALA A 4 -1.79 3.61 16.13
CA ALA A 4 -1.79 4.80 15.29
C ALA A 4 -0.59 5.72 15.59
N GLU A 5 -0.18 5.84 16.86
CA GLU A 5 1.00 6.60 17.29
C GLU A 5 2.29 6.02 16.71
N GLN A 6 2.47 4.69 16.79
CA GLN A 6 3.63 4.02 16.20
C GLN A 6 3.71 4.18 14.67
N ILE A 7 2.56 4.32 14.01
CA ILE A 7 2.50 4.57 12.57
C ILE A 7 2.84 6.04 12.28
N ALA A 8 2.33 6.97 13.08
CA ALA A 8 2.62 8.40 12.94
C ALA A 8 4.12 8.70 13.15
N ASP A 9 4.75 8.08 14.16
CA ASP A 9 6.18 8.24 14.44
C ASP A 9 7.05 7.70 13.31
N ALA A 10 6.61 6.65 12.63
CA ALA A 10 7.31 6.05 11.49
C ALA A 10 7.12 6.84 10.18
N LEU A 11 6.12 7.73 10.12
CA LEU A 11 5.72 8.40 8.88
C LEU A 11 6.85 9.24 8.24
N PRO A 12 7.63 10.05 8.97
CA PRO A 12 8.71 10.84 8.36
C PRO A 12 9.80 9.97 7.74
N GLN A 13 10.13 8.85 8.39
CA GLN A 13 11.11 7.90 7.85
C GLN A 13 10.59 7.23 6.58
N LEU A 14 9.34 6.76 6.58
CA LEU A 14 8.73 6.13 5.41
C LEU A 14 8.61 7.11 4.22
N GLN A 15 8.32 8.39 4.48
CA GLN A 15 8.33 9.42 3.45
C GLN A 15 9.72 9.64 2.85
N ALA A 16 10.76 9.66 3.69
CA ALA A 16 12.14 9.77 3.23
C ALA A 16 12.57 8.56 2.39
N GLU A 17 12.21 7.34 2.82
CA GLU A 17 12.47 6.11 2.06
C GLU A 17 11.75 6.11 0.70
N LEU A 18 10.49 6.54 0.68
CA LEU A 18 9.72 6.65 -0.55
C LEU A 18 10.33 7.67 -1.54
N ALA A 19 10.72 8.84 -1.03
CA ALA A 19 11.37 9.88 -1.83
C ALA A 19 12.73 9.41 -2.37
N ALA A 20 13.53 8.73 -1.54
CA ALA A 20 14.82 8.18 -1.94
C ALA A 20 14.69 7.06 -2.98
N ALA A 21 13.62 6.26 -2.91
CA ALA A 21 13.34 5.20 -3.87
C ALA A 21 12.88 5.72 -5.24
N GLN A 22 12.49 7.01 -5.34
CA GLN A 22 11.87 7.60 -6.53
C GLN A 22 10.75 6.72 -7.10
N ALA A 23 9.97 6.11 -6.21
CA ALA A 23 9.01 5.09 -6.60
C ALA A 23 7.88 5.71 -7.44
N GLN A 24 7.55 5.06 -8.56
CA GLN A 24 6.44 5.48 -9.42
C GLN A 24 5.07 5.15 -8.81
N SER A 25 5.02 4.24 -7.84
CA SER A 25 3.79 3.78 -7.18
C SER A 25 4.10 3.06 -5.86
N VAL A 26 3.13 3.03 -4.94
CA VAL A 26 3.21 2.31 -3.65
C VAL A 26 2.20 1.16 -3.61
N LEU A 27 2.64 -0.04 -3.21
CA LEU A 27 1.76 -1.19 -3.01
C LEU A 27 1.70 -1.57 -1.52
N PHE A 28 0.55 -1.35 -0.91
CA PHE A 28 0.26 -1.74 0.47
C PHE A 28 -0.27 -3.17 0.56
N LEU A 29 0.27 -3.94 1.50
CA LEU A 29 -0.02 -5.36 1.66
C LEU A 29 -0.78 -5.63 2.97
N GLY A 30 -2.09 -5.77 2.87
CA GLY A 30 -2.95 -6.17 3.99
C GLY A 30 -4.17 -5.27 4.16
N GLN A 31 -5.25 -5.87 4.68
CA GLN A 31 -6.50 -5.16 4.93
C GLN A 31 -6.42 -4.13 6.07
N ILE A 32 -5.31 -4.09 6.81
CA ILE A 32 -5.07 -3.02 7.77
C ILE A 32 -5.18 -1.66 7.06
N PHE A 33 -4.63 -1.53 5.86
CA PHE A 33 -4.65 -0.29 5.08
C PHE A 33 -6.03 0.07 4.49
N GLU A 34 -7.00 -0.86 4.51
CA GLU A 34 -8.39 -0.59 4.09
C GLU A 34 -9.19 0.15 5.17
N GLN A 35 -8.70 0.21 6.41
CA GLN A 35 -9.44 0.85 7.50
C GLN A 35 -9.41 2.37 7.35
N PRO A 36 -10.57 3.07 7.51
CA PRO A 36 -10.66 4.52 7.29
C PRO A 36 -9.66 5.35 8.11
N HIS A 37 -9.33 4.88 9.32
CA HIS A 37 -8.40 5.58 10.21
C HIS A 37 -6.96 5.65 9.70
N HIS A 38 -6.61 4.86 8.67
CA HIS A 38 -5.32 4.94 8.00
C HIS A 38 -5.35 5.74 6.69
N ALA A 39 -6.52 6.16 6.21
CA ALA A 39 -6.64 6.86 4.93
C ALA A 39 -5.84 8.17 4.92
N ASP A 40 -5.92 8.95 6.01
CA ASP A 40 -5.19 10.21 6.14
C ASP A 40 -3.67 9.99 6.19
N ILE A 41 -3.23 8.93 6.86
CA ILE A 41 -1.81 8.54 6.95
C ILE A 41 -1.28 8.10 5.59
N ILE A 42 -2.05 7.26 4.87
CA ILE A 42 -1.68 6.79 3.53
C ILE A 42 -1.63 7.96 2.55
N SER A 43 -2.60 8.87 2.62
CA SER A 43 -2.61 10.08 1.82
C SER A 43 -1.40 10.97 2.11
N GLY A 44 -1.06 11.16 3.39
CA GLY A 44 0.12 11.91 3.81
C GLY A 44 1.45 11.25 3.41
N LEU A 45 1.53 9.91 3.43
CA LEU A 45 2.71 9.16 3.00
C LEU A 45 2.92 9.25 1.50
N CYS A 46 1.88 8.99 0.71
CA CYS A 46 1.98 8.85 -0.73
C CYS A 46 1.91 10.20 -1.47
N GLY A 47 1.24 11.21 -0.91
CA GLY A 47 1.02 12.47 -1.61
C GLY A 47 0.41 12.26 -2.99
N ASN A 48 1.13 12.67 -4.04
CA ASN A 48 0.73 12.47 -5.44
C ASN A 48 1.14 11.12 -6.02
N THR A 49 1.94 10.32 -5.32
CA THR A 49 2.35 8.99 -5.78
C THR A 49 1.14 8.06 -5.75
N PRO A 50 0.78 7.42 -6.88
CA PRO A 50 -0.34 6.50 -6.91
C PRO A 50 -0.08 5.33 -5.95
N HIS A 51 -1.14 4.86 -5.29
CA HIS A 51 -1.03 3.74 -4.37
C HIS A 51 -2.16 2.74 -4.54
N PHE A 52 -1.86 1.50 -4.19
CA PHE A 52 -2.76 0.36 -4.30
C PHE A 52 -2.73 -0.45 -3.02
N ILE A 53 -3.86 -1.03 -2.64
CA ILE A 53 -3.97 -1.91 -1.47
C ILE A 53 -4.43 -3.28 -1.96
N ILE A 54 -3.72 -4.33 -1.55
CA ILE A 54 -4.13 -5.72 -1.79
C ILE A 54 -4.10 -6.53 -0.49
N PRO A 55 -4.82 -7.66 -0.40
CA PRO A 55 -4.71 -8.56 0.74
C PRO A 55 -3.27 -9.06 0.93
N HIS A 56 -2.91 -9.32 2.19
CA HIS A 56 -1.56 -9.77 2.54
C HIS A 56 -1.18 -11.06 1.78
N PRO A 57 0.06 -11.21 1.26
CA PRO A 57 0.49 -12.37 0.48
C PRO A 57 0.22 -13.72 1.15
N ALA A 58 0.47 -13.83 2.45
CA ALA A 58 0.17 -15.04 3.22
C ALA A 58 -1.32 -15.46 3.15
N ARG A 59 -2.25 -14.50 3.03
CA ARG A 59 -3.68 -14.77 2.85
C ARG A 59 -4.02 -15.11 1.40
N LEU A 60 -3.41 -14.42 0.44
CA LEU A 60 -3.57 -14.71 -0.98
C LEU A 60 -3.20 -16.16 -1.30
N LEU A 61 -2.12 -16.67 -0.70
CA LEU A 61 -1.69 -18.06 -0.87
C LEU A 61 -2.73 -19.08 -0.37
N ARG A 62 -3.43 -18.76 0.71
CA ARG A 62 -4.40 -19.64 1.37
C ARG A 62 -5.82 -19.50 0.82
N GLN A 63 -6.13 -18.40 0.13
CA GLN A 63 -7.49 -18.06 -0.30
C GLN A 63 -7.50 -17.66 -1.79
N PRO A 64 -7.70 -18.61 -2.71
CA PRO A 64 -7.69 -18.37 -4.15
C PRO A 64 -8.65 -17.26 -4.63
N GLN A 65 -9.78 -17.09 -3.94
CA GLN A 65 -10.75 -16.03 -4.19
C GLN A 65 -10.16 -14.62 -3.98
N LEU A 66 -9.27 -14.45 -3.01
CA LEU A 66 -8.61 -13.16 -2.77
C LEU A 66 -7.61 -12.81 -3.86
N LYS A 67 -6.97 -13.81 -4.50
CA LYS A 67 -6.11 -13.57 -5.66
C LYS A 67 -6.88 -12.95 -6.81
N ARG A 68 -8.09 -13.44 -7.08
CA ARG A 68 -8.96 -12.89 -8.13
C ARG A 68 -9.29 -11.42 -7.88
N ASN A 69 -9.52 -11.04 -6.62
CA ASN A 69 -9.85 -9.66 -6.24
C ASN A 69 -8.63 -8.73 -6.26
N ALA A 70 -7.42 -9.25 -5.95
CA ALA A 70 -6.18 -8.47 -6.01
C ALA A 70 -5.66 -8.27 -7.45
N TRP A 71 -6.03 -9.17 -8.36
CA TRP A 71 -5.50 -9.20 -9.73
C TRP A 71 -5.75 -7.93 -10.55
N PRO A 72 -6.94 -7.30 -10.51
CA PRO A 72 -7.17 -6.01 -11.19
C PRO A 72 -6.24 -4.90 -10.69
N GLU A 73 -6.03 -4.77 -9.38
CA GLU A 73 -5.15 -3.75 -8.81
C GLU A 73 -3.69 -3.96 -9.23
N LEU A 74 -3.23 -5.22 -9.23
CA LEU A 74 -1.89 -5.56 -9.73
C LEU A 74 -1.73 -5.27 -11.24
N LYS A 75 -2.79 -5.44 -12.03
CA LYS A 75 -2.77 -5.07 -13.45
C LYS A 75 -2.64 -3.56 -13.66
N LYS A 76 -3.38 -2.75 -12.90
CA LYS A 76 -3.25 -1.28 -12.94
C LYS A 76 -1.83 -0.84 -12.53
N LEU A 77 -1.30 -1.43 -11.46
CA LEU A 77 0.08 -1.19 -11.03
C LEU A 77 1.07 -1.53 -12.15
N LYS A 78 0.93 -2.69 -12.80
CA LYS A 78 1.79 -3.07 -13.92
C LYS A 78 1.75 -2.04 -15.05
N GLN A 79 0.57 -1.51 -15.38
CA GLN A 79 0.43 -0.49 -16.43
C GLN A 79 1.22 0.78 -16.11
N ILE A 80 1.16 1.24 -14.85
CA ILE A 80 1.94 2.40 -14.40
C ILE A 80 3.43 2.13 -14.52
N LEU A 81 3.89 0.96 -14.08
CA LEU A 81 5.32 0.60 -14.10
C LEU A 81 5.87 0.27 -15.50
N SER A 82 4.99 0.06 -16.48
CA SER A 82 5.38 -0.30 -17.86
C SER A 82 5.21 0.85 -18.85
N GLY A 83 4.82 2.04 -18.37
CA GLY A 83 4.71 3.25 -19.18
C GLY A 83 6.00 4.06 -19.16
#